data_AF-A0A7J5U0X2-F1
#
_entry.id   AF-A0A7J5U0X2-F1
#
_cell.length_a   1.000
_cell.length_b   1.000
_cell.length_c   1.000
_cell.angle_alpha   90.00
_cell.angle_beta   90.00
_cell.angle_gamma   90.00
#
_symmetry.space_group_name_H-M   'P 1'
#
loop_
_entity.id
_entity.type
_entity.pdbx_description
1 polymer ?
#
loop_
_entity_poly.entity_id
_entity_poly.type
_entity_poly.pdbx_seq_one_letter_code
_entity_poly.pdbx_strand_id
1 'polypeptide(L)'
;MTFDYLKFAQSLDSYTGMDVKDEHNGQNGWIKWSHSDSDSVYNQVVEYTYDDKDSGETLGYRTWYMETSLMKSDNGKPTGMFVSVKIDYERNTGDDHIILITGFDVNGYLQVAQASIQFNGNSKDNLVIAPIRSSDIALSMYNTIHDLQKDVDYGGPTDNAGRKSFAYITQLHIYAITSAVSV
;
A
#
# COMPACT_ATOMS: atom_id res chain seq x y z
N MET A 1 -8.03 13.63 14.87
CA MET A 1 -7.66 12.77 13.74
C MET A 1 -6.24 12.28 13.90
N THR A 2 -6.07 10.97 13.88
CA THR A 2 -4.79 10.26 14.01
C THR A 2 -4.78 9.06 13.06
N PHE A 3 -3.59 8.52 12.84
CA PHE A 3 -3.39 7.27 12.10
C PHE A 3 -2.81 6.20 13.04
N ASP A 4 -3.49 5.06 13.11
CA ASP A 4 -3.11 3.93 13.94
C ASP A 4 -2.32 2.90 13.11
N TYR A 5 -0.99 3.00 13.17
CA TYR A 5 -0.08 2.12 12.44
C TYR A 5 -0.22 0.64 12.84
N LEU A 6 -0.62 0.36 14.09
CA LEU A 6 -0.88 -1.00 14.56
C LEU A 6 -2.13 -1.56 13.89
N LYS A 7 -3.21 -0.78 13.92
CA LYS A 7 -4.47 -1.16 13.28
C LYS A 7 -4.32 -1.34 11.78
N PHE A 8 -3.43 -0.58 11.13
CA PHE A 8 -3.11 -0.78 9.72
C PHE A 8 -2.55 -2.18 9.46
N ALA A 9 -1.51 -2.59 10.19
CA ALA A 9 -0.88 -3.90 10.02
C ALA A 9 -1.90 -5.03 10.26
N GLN A 10 -2.63 -4.97 11.38
CA GLN A 10 -3.65 -5.97 11.73
C GLN A 10 -4.76 -6.08 10.69
N SER A 11 -5.17 -4.94 10.12
CA SER A 11 -6.16 -4.91 9.05
C SER A 11 -5.62 -5.57 7.79
N LEU A 12 -4.35 -5.31 7.44
CA LEU A 12 -3.69 -5.92 6.30
C LEU A 12 -3.61 -7.46 6.44
N ASP A 13 -3.21 -7.95 7.61
CA ASP A 13 -3.11 -9.39 7.92
C ASP A 13 -4.47 -10.10 7.90
N SER A 14 -5.56 -9.37 8.20
CA SER A 14 -6.90 -9.94 8.22
C SER A 14 -7.46 -10.32 6.84
N TYR A 15 -6.85 -9.86 5.75
CA TYR A 15 -7.32 -10.15 4.40
C TYR A 15 -6.87 -11.54 3.93
N THR A 16 -7.75 -12.21 3.19
CA THR A 16 -7.47 -13.57 2.69
C THR A 16 -6.23 -13.59 1.79
N GLY A 17 -5.32 -14.51 2.08
CA GLY A 17 -4.09 -14.71 1.34
C GLY A 17 -2.94 -13.81 1.80
N MET A 18 -3.18 -12.91 2.76
CA MET A 18 -2.13 -12.10 3.38
C MET A 18 -1.56 -12.81 4.60
N ASP A 19 -0.26 -12.68 4.81
CA ASP A 19 0.44 -13.17 6.02
C ASP A 19 1.55 -12.19 6.39
N VAL A 20 1.33 -11.42 7.46
CA VAL A 20 2.28 -10.44 8.00
C VAL A 20 3.25 -11.12 8.94
N LYS A 21 4.54 -11.12 8.57
CA LYS A 21 5.60 -11.99 9.14
C LYS A 21 5.85 -11.86 10.64
N ASP A 22 5.37 -10.82 11.32
CA ASP A 22 5.75 -10.52 12.71
C ASP A 22 4.60 -10.06 13.63
N GLU A 23 3.34 -10.28 13.24
CA GLU A 23 2.22 -10.03 14.17
C GLU A 23 2.19 -11.00 15.35
N HIS A 24 2.84 -12.17 15.21
CA HIS A 24 2.82 -13.22 16.21
C HIS A 24 3.86 -13.08 17.34
N ASN A 25 4.86 -12.18 17.21
CA ASN A 25 5.90 -12.00 18.24
C ASN A 25 5.81 -10.67 19.02
N GLY A 26 4.71 -9.93 18.89
CA GLY A 26 4.46 -8.70 19.66
C GLY A 26 5.15 -7.43 19.14
N GLN A 27 5.80 -7.48 17.97
CA GLN A 27 6.27 -6.29 17.24
C GLN A 27 5.24 -5.76 16.23
N ASN A 28 4.08 -6.42 16.14
CA ASN A 28 2.90 -5.92 15.45
C ASN A 28 3.16 -5.52 13.99
N GLY A 29 3.97 -6.32 13.31
CA GLY A 29 4.32 -6.15 11.90
C GLY A 29 5.40 -5.10 11.59
N TRP A 30 5.58 -4.06 12.40
CA TRP A 30 6.54 -2.98 12.11
C TRP A 30 7.93 -3.28 12.65
N ILE A 31 8.86 -3.59 11.74
CA ILE A 31 10.25 -3.91 12.06
C ILE A 31 11.21 -2.92 11.39
N LYS A 32 12.38 -2.68 12.00
CA LYS A 32 13.46 -1.92 11.35
C LYS A 32 13.92 -2.72 10.12
N TRP A 33 13.96 -2.07 8.96
CA TRP A 33 14.43 -2.70 7.74
C TRP A 33 15.89 -3.15 7.89
N SER A 34 16.15 -4.42 7.62
CA SER A 34 17.40 -5.13 7.93
C SER A 34 18.65 -4.54 7.27
N HIS A 35 18.48 -3.78 6.19
CA HIS A 35 19.57 -3.18 5.41
C HIS A 35 19.78 -1.68 5.71
N SER A 36 19.10 -1.12 6.71
CA SER A 36 19.32 0.27 7.15
C SER A 36 20.09 0.34 8.46
N ASP A 37 21.15 1.15 8.49
CA ASP A 37 21.83 1.51 9.74
C ASP A 37 21.12 2.63 10.49
N SER A 38 20.16 3.32 9.86
CA SER A 38 19.48 4.47 10.44
C SER A 38 18.29 4.07 11.33
N ASP A 39 18.20 4.68 12.51
CA ASP A 39 17.11 4.50 13.48
C ASP A 39 15.86 5.36 13.18
N SER A 40 15.78 5.94 11.98
CA SER A 40 14.58 6.66 11.55
C SER A 40 13.38 5.73 11.54
N VAL A 41 12.25 6.20 12.07
CA VAL A 41 10.96 5.48 12.00
C VAL A 41 10.56 5.20 10.54
N TYR A 42 10.98 6.05 9.59
CA TYR A 42 10.72 5.86 8.16
C TYR A 42 11.51 4.70 7.53
N ASN A 43 12.45 4.08 8.27
CA ASN A 43 13.08 2.82 7.88
C ASN A 43 12.39 1.61 8.50
N GLN A 44 11.23 1.79 9.14
CA GLN A 44 10.41 0.68 9.57
C GLN A 44 9.53 0.20 8.42
N VAL A 45 9.29 -1.10 8.40
CA VAL A 45 8.53 -1.77 7.35
C VAL A 45 7.63 -2.85 7.95
N VAL A 46 6.52 -3.11 7.28
CA VAL A 46 5.73 -4.34 7.43
C VAL A 46 6.06 -5.25 6.27
N GLU A 47 6.68 -6.39 6.56
CA GLU A 47 6.93 -7.44 5.57
C GLU A 47 5.81 -8.48 5.61
N TYR A 48 5.32 -8.89 4.45
CA TYR A 48 4.23 -9.85 4.32
C TYR A 48 4.29 -10.62 3.00
N THR A 49 3.54 -11.71 2.93
CA THR A 49 3.30 -12.44 1.69
C THR A 49 1.86 -12.31 1.24
N TYR A 50 1.64 -12.40 -0.07
CA TYR A 50 0.34 -12.55 -0.71
C TYR A 50 0.30 -13.85 -1.52
N ASP A 51 -0.54 -14.79 -1.10
CA ASP A 51 -0.84 -16.01 -1.83
C ASP A 51 -1.85 -15.72 -2.95
N ASP A 52 -1.33 -15.50 -4.16
CA ASP A 52 -2.15 -15.21 -5.32
C ASP A 52 -2.82 -16.47 -5.86
N LYS A 53 -4.10 -16.66 -5.53
CA LYS A 53 -4.85 -17.87 -5.90
C LYS A 53 -4.96 -18.06 -7.41
N ASP A 54 -4.95 -16.97 -8.18
CA ASP A 54 -5.13 -17.04 -9.63
C ASP A 54 -3.87 -17.58 -10.33
N SER A 55 -2.69 -17.22 -9.84
CA SER A 55 -1.41 -17.72 -10.37
C SER A 55 -0.84 -18.93 -9.63
N GLY A 56 -1.24 -19.14 -8.36
CA GLY A 56 -0.65 -20.12 -7.46
C GLY A 56 0.70 -19.71 -6.87
N GLU A 57 1.13 -18.46 -7.07
CA GLU A 57 2.40 -17.93 -6.58
C GLU A 57 2.23 -17.29 -5.19
N THR A 58 3.23 -17.46 -4.32
CA THR A 58 3.35 -16.69 -3.07
C THR A 58 4.30 -15.52 -3.30
N LEU A 59 3.77 -14.31 -3.20
CA LEU A 59 4.45 -13.07 -3.58
C LEU A 59 4.89 -12.30 -2.34
N GLY A 60 6.16 -11.89 -2.27
CA GLY A 60 6.70 -11.11 -1.15
C GLY A 60 6.48 -9.61 -1.32
N TYR A 61 6.05 -8.93 -0.26
CA TYR A 61 5.84 -7.50 -0.25
C TYR A 61 6.33 -6.85 1.04
N ARG A 62 6.61 -5.56 0.93
CA ARG A 62 7.04 -4.72 2.04
C ARG A 62 6.38 -3.37 1.98
N THR A 63 5.68 -2.99 3.04
CA THR A 63 5.08 -1.67 3.19
C THR A 63 5.90 -0.81 4.13
N TRP A 64 6.29 0.37 3.68
CA TRP A 64 7.13 1.28 4.44
C TRP A 64 6.29 2.15 5.37
N TYR A 65 6.92 2.60 6.45
CA TYR A 65 6.25 3.43 7.45
C TYR A 65 5.61 4.65 6.78
N MET A 66 4.30 4.81 6.99
CA MET A 66 3.53 5.84 6.31
C MET A 66 3.88 7.25 6.77
N GLU A 67 3.86 8.17 5.83
CA GLU A 67 3.88 9.61 6.13
C GLU A 67 2.45 10.12 6.27
N THR A 68 2.20 10.92 7.31
CA THR A 68 0.90 11.55 7.53
C THR A 68 1.04 13.07 7.53
N SER A 69 0.14 13.74 6.82
CA SER A 69 0.04 15.20 6.77
C SER A 69 -1.33 15.64 7.27
N LEU A 70 -1.35 16.29 8.43
CA LEU A 70 -2.58 16.73 9.08
C LEU A 70 -2.89 18.19 8.73
N MET A 71 -4.03 18.43 8.09
CA MET A 71 -4.56 19.78 7.91
C MET A 71 -5.26 20.22 9.20
N LYS A 72 -4.97 21.45 9.64
CA LYS A 72 -5.59 22.06 10.82
C LYS A 72 -6.23 23.39 10.43
N SER A 73 -7.38 23.68 11.02
CA SER A 73 -7.99 25.02 10.96
C SER A 73 -7.25 26.00 11.88
N ASP A 74 -7.59 27.29 11.77
CA ASP A 74 -6.98 28.38 12.55
C ASP A 74 -7.08 28.20 14.08
N ASN A 75 -8.06 27.40 14.55
CA ASN A 75 -8.22 27.07 15.98
C ASN A 75 -7.49 25.77 16.39
N GLY A 76 -6.64 25.22 15.51
CA GLY A 76 -5.84 24.02 15.76
C GLY A 76 -6.59 22.70 15.59
N LYS A 77 -7.89 22.70 15.29
CA LYS A 77 -8.66 21.46 15.08
C LYS A 77 -8.32 20.82 13.73
N PRO A 78 -8.11 19.48 13.68
CA PRO A 78 -7.99 18.73 12.44
C PRO A 78 -9.13 19.02 11.47
N THR A 79 -8.82 19.24 10.20
CA THR A 79 -9.80 19.44 9.11
C THR A 79 -9.68 18.41 7.99
N GLY A 80 -8.62 17.62 8.00
CA GLY A 80 -8.39 16.52 7.07
C GLY A 80 -6.99 15.95 7.25
N MET A 81 -6.72 14.82 6.62
CA MET A 81 -5.41 14.16 6.67
C MET A 81 -5.08 13.54 5.33
N PHE A 82 -3.82 13.63 4.92
CA PHE A 82 -3.26 12.77 3.88
C PHE A 82 -2.40 11.67 4.51
N VAL A 83 -2.49 10.46 3.98
CA VAL A 83 -1.60 9.34 4.29
C VAL A 83 -0.90 8.94 3.00
N SER A 84 0.43 8.93 3.01
CA SER A 84 1.28 8.51 1.90
C SER A 84 2.06 7.26 2.29
N VAL A 85 2.13 6.28 1.40
CA VAL A 85 2.84 5.02 1.64
C VAL A 85 3.58 4.55 0.41
N LYS A 86 4.76 3.96 0.62
CA LYS A 86 5.47 3.16 -0.37
C LYS A 86 5.27 1.68 -0.08
N ILE A 87 4.92 0.92 -1.12
CA ILE A 87 4.78 -0.53 -1.08
C ILE A 87 5.75 -1.10 -2.11
N ASP A 88 6.66 -1.95 -1.67
CA ASP A 88 7.62 -2.64 -2.52
C ASP A 88 7.13 -4.06 -2.78
N TYR A 89 7.16 -4.48 -4.05
CA TYR A 89 7.07 -5.89 -4.43
C TYR A 89 8.48 -6.45 -4.53
N GLU A 90 8.79 -7.42 -3.67
CA GLU A 90 10.13 -7.97 -3.51
C GLU A 90 10.49 -8.86 -4.71
N ARG A 91 11.57 -8.50 -5.41
CA ARG A 91 12.05 -9.25 -6.58
C ARG A 91 13.56 -9.45 -6.51
N ASN A 92 14.02 -10.59 -7.03
CA ASN A 92 15.45 -10.90 -7.10
C ASN A 92 16.25 -9.96 -8.02
N THR A 93 15.57 -9.28 -8.95
CA THR A 93 16.17 -8.34 -9.92
C THR A 93 16.04 -6.88 -9.48
N GLY A 94 15.54 -6.65 -8.27
CA GLY A 94 15.24 -5.35 -7.66
C GLY A 94 13.74 -5.05 -7.67
N ASP A 95 13.29 -4.36 -6.63
CA ASP A 95 11.88 -4.21 -6.30
C ASP A 95 11.12 -3.29 -7.28
N ASP A 96 9.87 -3.62 -7.54
CA ASP A 96 8.92 -2.68 -8.13
C ASP A 96 8.23 -1.91 -6.98
N HIS A 97 7.75 -0.70 -7.24
CA HIS A 97 7.23 0.19 -6.19
C HIS A 97 5.84 0.72 -6.52
N ILE A 98 4.96 0.75 -5.52
CA ILE A 98 3.70 1.51 -5.54
C ILE A 98 3.86 2.66 -4.55
N ILE A 99 3.58 3.89 -4.98
CA ILE A 99 3.36 5.04 -4.10
C ILE A 99 1.87 5.30 -4.08
N LEU A 100 1.24 5.22 -2.90
CA LEU A 100 -0.18 5.44 -2.70
C LEU A 100 -0.39 6.63 -1.77
N ILE A 101 -1.22 7.58 -2.19
CA ILE A 101 -1.65 8.72 -1.39
C ILE A 101 -3.17 8.64 -1.23
N THR A 102 -3.64 8.73 0.01
CA THR A 102 -5.06 8.77 0.36
C THR A 102 -5.35 10.05 1.15
N GLY A 103 -6.52 10.65 0.91
CA GLY A 103 -6.95 11.87 1.59
C GLY A 103 -8.29 11.68 2.29
N PHE A 104 -8.39 12.17 3.52
CA PHE A 104 -9.53 12.02 4.41
C PHE A 104 -10.09 13.38 4.80
N ASP A 105 -11.43 13.48 4.91
CA ASP A 105 -12.11 14.67 5.42
C ASP A 105 -12.02 14.77 6.94
N VAL A 106 -12.61 15.81 7.53
CA VAL A 106 -12.67 16.03 8.98
C VAL A 106 -13.32 14.88 9.77
N ASN A 107 -14.15 14.07 9.13
CA ASN A 107 -14.86 12.94 9.74
C ASN A 107 -14.12 11.60 9.54
N GLY A 108 -12.93 11.62 8.95
CA GLY A 108 -12.15 10.41 8.68
C GLY A 108 -12.68 9.61 7.50
N TYR A 109 -13.56 10.19 6.67
CA TYR A 109 -14.04 9.54 5.46
C TYR A 109 -13.04 9.76 4.32
N LEU A 110 -12.68 8.67 3.65
CA LEU A 110 -11.83 8.70 2.45
C LEU A 110 -12.51 9.52 1.35
N GLN A 111 -11.82 10.56 0.86
CA GLN A 111 -12.30 11.48 -0.17
C GLN A 111 -11.56 11.32 -1.49
N VAL A 112 -10.31 10.87 -1.44
CA VAL A 112 -9.46 10.74 -2.62
C VAL A 112 -8.40 9.67 -2.43
N ALA A 113 -8.06 8.96 -3.51
CA ALA A 113 -6.81 8.21 -3.60
C ALA A 113 -6.10 8.49 -4.92
N GLN A 114 -4.78 8.47 -4.91
CA GLN A 114 -3.92 8.58 -6.08
C GLN A 114 -2.79 7.57 -5.93
N ALA A 115 -2.36 6.96 -7.04
CA ALA A 115 -1.23 6.03 -7.01
C ALA A 115 -0.26 6.29 -8.16
N SER A 116 1.01 5.91 -7.96
CA SER A 116 1.98 5.72 -9.04
C SER A 116 2.70 4.40 -8.86
N ILE A 117 2.97 3.72 -9.96
CA ILE A 117 3.63 2.42 -9.98
C ILE A 117 4.92 2.57 -10.79
N GLN A 118 6.04 2.27 -10.15
CA GLN A 118 7.35 2.23 -10.78
C GLN A 118 7.78 0.79 -10.96
N PHE A 119 8.00 0.40 -12.21
CA PHE A 119 8.58 -0.90 -12.50
C PHE A 119 10.10 -0.77 -12.53
N ASN A 120 10.79 -1.67 -11.83
CA ASN A 120 12.22 -1.81 -11.94
C ASN A 120 12.59 -2.58 -13.23
N GLY A 121 13.67 -2.11 -13.85
CA GLY A 121 14.09 -2.48 -15.21
C GLY A 121 13.49 -1.54 -16.28
N ASN A 122 14.31 -1.15 -17.26
CA ASN A 122 13.96 -0.18 -18.32
C ASN A 122 12.97 -0.72 -19.38
N SER A 123 12.25 -1.81 -19.11
CA SER A 123 11.47 -2.51 -20.13
C SER A 123 9.98 -2.14 -20.15
N LYS A 124 9.47 -1.40 -19.15
CA LYS A 124 8.05 -1.07 -19.01
C LYS A 124 7.86 0.36 -18.51
N ASP A 125 6.83 1.02 -19.03
CA ASP A 125 6.45 2.37 -18.62
C ASP A 125 5.83 2.36 -17.21
N ASN A 126 6.23 3.32 -16.38
CA ASN A 126 5.62 3.54 -15.09
C ASN A 126 4.15 3.95 -15.26
N LEU A 127 3.31 3.56 -14.30
CA LEU A 127 1.90 3.95 -14.29
C LEU A 127 1.70 5.14 -13.36
N VAL A 128 0.98 6.15 -13.81
CA VAL A 128 0.53 7.25 -12.97
C VAL A 128 -0.99 7.28 -13.03
N ILE A 129 -1.61 7.01 -11.88
CA ILE A 129 -3.06 6.95 -11.76
C ILE A 129 -3.51 8.32 -11.25
N ALA A 130 -4.41 8.97 -11.99
CA ALA A 130 -4.96 10.25 -11.60
C ALA A 130 -5.78 10.15 -10.29
N PRO A 131 -5.97 11.25 -9.54
CA PRO A 131 -6.79 11.22 -8.34
C PRO A 131 -8.22 10.71 -8.58
N ILE A 132 -8.63 9.71 -7.81
CA ILE A 132 -9.96 9.08 -7.84
C ILE A 132 -10.80 9.62 -6.69
N ARG A 133 -12.03 10.09 -6.98
CA ARG A 133 -12.99 10.67 -6.01
C ARG A 133 -14.40 10.07 -6.15
N SER A 134 -14.49 8.76 -6.37
CA SER A 134 -15.76 8.05 -6.53
C SER A 134 -16.39 7.68 -5.19
N SER A 135 -17.57 7.04 -5.19
CA SER A 135 -18.20 6.51 -3.98
C SER A 135 -17.48 5.29 -3.41
N ASP A 136 -16.81 4.52 -4.27
CA ASP A 136 -15.97 3.39 -3.90
C ASP A 136 -14.57 3.58 -4.52
N ILE A 137 -13.75 4.35 -3.81
CA ILE A 137 -12.41 4.75 -4.24
C ILE A 137 -11.49 3.54 -4.34
N ALA A 138 -11.61 2.57 -3.43
CA ALA A 138 -10.77 1.38 -3.41
C ALA A 138 -11.04 0.50 -4.63
N LEU A 139 -12.31 0.18 -4.92
CA LEU A 139 -12.68 -0.58 -6.12
C LEU A 139 -12.36 0.18 -7.42
N SER A 140 -12.54 1.50 -7.43
CA SER A 140 -12.18 2.31 -8.60
C SER A 140 -10.68 2.31 -8.87
N MET A 141 -9.86 2.34 -7.81
CA MET A 141 -8.40 2.21 -7.92
C MET A 141 -8.01 0.83 -8.43
N TYR A 142 -8.60 -0.23 -7.89
CA TYR A 142 -8.43 -1.60 -8.38
C TYR A 142 -8.71 -1.69 -9.89
N ASN A 143 -9.91 -1.28 -10.31
CA ASN A 143 -10.32 -1.37 -11.72
C ASN A 143 -9.38 -0.58 -12.63
N THR A 144 -8.97 0.61 -12.22
CA THR A 144 -8.08 1.46 -13.01
C THR A 144 -6.71 0.81 -13.22
N ILE A 145 -6.10 0.30 -12.15
CA ILE A 145 -4.79 -0.38 -12.24
C ILE A 145 -4.94 -1.69 -13.03
N HIS A 146 -5.96 -2.50 -12.72
CA HIS A 146 -6.21 -3.76 -13.41
C HIS A 146 -6.40 -3.57 -14.93
N ASP A 147 -7.18 -2.57 -15.35
CA ASP A 147 -7.39 -2.28 -16.77
C ASP A 147 -6.11 -1.85 -17.50
N LEU A 148 -5.19 -1.17 -16.81
CA LEU A 148 -3.87 -0.80 -17.36
C LEU A 148 -2.93 -2.00 -17.47
N GLN A 149 -3.14 -3.06 -16.69
CA GLN A 149 -2.21 -4.19 -16.56
C GLN A 149 -2.69 -5.48 -17.24
N LYS A 150 -3.99 -5.66 -17.44
CA LYS A 150 -4.61 -6.95 -17.83
C LYS A 150 -3.98 -7.59 -19.07
N ASP A 151 -3.71 -6.79 -20.11
CA ASP A 151 -3.17 -7.24 -21.39
C ASP A 151 -1.64 -7.09 -21.49
N VAL A 152 -0.98 -6.68 -20.40
CA VAL A 152 0.48 -6.51 -20.36
C VAL A 152 1.14 -7.82 -19.99
N ASP A 153 2.15 -8.22 -20.76
CA ASP A 153 3.07 -9.31 -20.41
C ASP A 153 4.31 -8.74 -19.70
N TYR A 154 4.48 -9.15 -18.46
CA TYR A 154 5.60 -8.76 -17.60
C TYR A 154 6.75 -9.79 -17.57
N GLY A 155 6.65 -10.88 -18.32
CA GLY A 155 7.69 -11.89 -18.45
C GLY A 155 7.33 -13.22 -17.79
N GLY A 156 8.15 -13.67 -16.83
CA GLY A 156 7.94 -14.96 -16.17
C GLY A 156 6.63 -15.05 -15.37
N PRO A 157 6.18 -16.26 -14.98
CA PRO A 157 4.95 -16.45 -14.21
C PRO A 157 4.89 -15.60 -12.94
N THR A 158 5.94 -15.62 -12.13
CA THR A 158 6.04 -14.83 -10.88
C THR A 158 6.00 -13.32 -11.14
N ASP A 159 6.72 -12.82 -12.16
CA ASP A 159 6.70 -11.39 -12.51
C ASP A 159 5.32 -10.94 -13.00
N ASN A 160 4.64 -11.78 -13.79
CA ASN A 160 3.27 -11.54 -14.23
C ASN A 160 2.28 -11.54 -13.06
N ALA A 161 2.37 -12.52 -12.17
CA ALA A 161 1.55 -12.59 -10.96
C ALA A 161 1.76 -11.35 -10.08
N GLY A 162 3.01 -11.06 -9.73
CA GLY A 162 3.39 -9.97 -8.84
C GLY A 162 3.05 -8.58 -9.34
N ARG A 163 3.26 -8.29 -10.64
CA ARG A 163 2.91 -6.98 -11.19
C ARG A 163 1.42 -6.81 -11.40
N LYS A 164 0.69 -7.86 -11.80
CA LYS A 164 -0.77 -7.80 -12.00
C LYS A 164 -1.54 -7.77 -10.68
N SER A 165 -0.97 -8.28 -9.59
CA SER A 165 -1.58 -8.19 -8.26
C SER A 165 -1.56 -6.76 -7.69
N PHE A 166 -0.82 -5.80 -8.27
CA PHE A 166 -0.77 -4.42 -7.77
C PHE A 166 -2.13 -3.74 -7.68
N ALA A 167 -3.06 -4.09 -8.56
CA ALA A 167 -4.45 -3.62 -8.46
C ALA A 167 -5.08 -4.04 -7.12
N TYR A 168 -4.95 -5.32 -6.77
CA TYR A 168 -5.50 -5.89 -5.54
C TYR A 168 -4.75 -5.40 -4.29
N ILE A 169 -3.42 -5.40 -4.33
CA ILE A 169 -2.58 -4.88 -3.23
C ILE A 169 -2.93 -3.42 -2.93
N THR A 170 -3.08 -2.57 -3.95
CA THR A 170 -3.46 -1.17 -3.75
C THR A 170 -4.85 -1.05 -3.12
N GLN A 171 -5.81 -1.87 -3.56
CA GLN A 171 -7.16 -1.90 -2.99
C GLN A 171 -7.14 -2.26 -1.50
N LEU A 172 -6.43 -3.33 -1.13
CA LEU A 172 -6.31 -3.76 0.25
C LEU A 172 -5.64 -2.69 1.12
N HIS A 173 -4.61 -2.01 0.62
CA HIS A 173 -3.96 -0.92 1.34
C HIS A 173 -4.91 0.24 1.58
N ILE A 174 -5.75 0.61 0.61
CA ILE A 174 -6.76 1.66 0.81
C ILE A 174 -7.72 1.27 1.94
N TYR A 175 -8.18 0.02 1.98
CA TYR A 175 -9.05 -0.44 3.07
C TYR A 175 -8.34 -0.48 4.43
N ALA A 176 -7.11 -1.01 4.48
CA ALA A 176 -6.32 -1.07 5.69
C ALA A 176 -6.01 0.33 6.24
N ILE A 177 -5.59 1.27 5.39
CA ILE A 177 -5.37 2.67 5.76
C ILE A 177 -6.67 3.30 6.26
N THR A 178 -7.78 3.12 5.54
CA THR A 178 -9.08 3.67 5.96
C THR A 178 -9.49 3.16 7.34
N SER A 179 -9.23 1.89 7.63
CA SER A 179 -9.51 1.31 8.95
C SER A 179 -8.64 1.90 10.07
N ALA A 180 -7.41 2.32 9.74
CA ALA A 180 -6.43 2.89 10.67
C ALA A 180 -6.63 4.39 10.95
N VAL A 181 -7.43 5.10 10.15
CA VAL A 181 -7.80 6.50 10.43
C VAL A 181 -8.84 6.56 11.54
N SER A 182 -8.61 7.42 12.53
CA SER A 182 -9.58 7.74 13.58
C SER A 182 -9.70 9.26 13.77
N VAL A 183 -10.86 9.75 14.20
CA VAL A 183 -11.17 11.19 14.37
C VAL A 183 -10.96 11.63 15.81
#